data_AF-A0A0S7YWQ8-F1
#
_entry.id   AF-A0A0S7YWQ8-F1
#
_cell.length_a   1.000
_cell.length_b   1.000
_cell.length_c   1.000
_cell.angle_alpha   90.00
_cell.angle_beta   90.00
_cell.angle_gamma   90.00
#
_symmetry.space_group_name_H-M   'P 1'
#
loop_
_entity.id
_entity.type
_entity.pdbx_description
1 polymer ?
#
loop_
_entity_poly.entity_id
_entity_poly.type
_entity_poly.pdbx_seq_one_letter_code
_entity_poly.pdbx_strand_id
1 'polypeptide(L)'
;MLREGESLTEDGGRDPVTLFLTGDVMTGRGIDQVFPESSSPELYESYMTSALAYVRLAERASGPIPGRVDHAYVWGDALDELERVGPDARIINLETAVTTSDTPEPKGINYRMHPSNAACFTIAGVDCAVLANNHTLDWGEAGLLETLDTLESRSIPTAGAGRDLHAAQAPAVIELAKGGRILVFGLGLSDSGIPPHWRAGPAQAGVWLVPDISDVTVSEVSRRVAEWRRPGDIVVASVHWGGNWGYAVHPSHRRFARALVDEAGVDVVHGHSSHHPKGIEVHDGRLILYGCGDFLNDYEGIRGHEEFRGDLVLMYFARLAADTGRLMGLELTPLRIRRFRLERTSAEETEWMRGTLANASRPLGTSVRRGEGGRLRLDWQGAERSPSDSG
;
A
#
# COMPACT_ATOMS: atom_id res chain seq x y z
N MET A 1 -17.86 -27.60 -19.26
CA MET A 1 -18.98 -26.65 -19.41
C MET A 1 -18.44 -25.29 -19.06
N LEU A 2 -18.15 -24.47 -20.08
CA LEU A 2 -17.78 -23.07 -19.90
C LEU A 2 -19.00 -22.33 -19.35
N ARG A 3 -18.82 -21.51 -18.31
CA ARG A 3 -19.88 -20.65 -17.78
C ARG A 3 -20.03 -19.44 -18.71
N GLU A 4 -21.27 -19.06 -18.99
CA GLU A 4 -21.59 -17.89 -19.82
C GLU A 4 -21.00 -16.62 -19.20
N GLY A 5 -20.16 -15.89 -19.96
CA GLY A 5 -19.66 -14.56 -19.59
C GLY A 5 -18.18 -14.27 -19.82
N GLU A 6 -17.33 -15.27 -20.12
CA GLU A 6 -15.89 -15.05 -20.32
C GLU A 6 -15.58 -14.52 -21.73
N SER A 7 -15.18 -13.25 -21.82
CA SER A 7 -14.62 -12.64 -23.02
C SER A 7 -13.17 -13.12 -23.17
N LEU A 8 -12.90 -13.94 -24.19
CA LEU A 8 -11.55 -14.35 -24.58
C LEU A 8 -10.98 -13.32 -25.56
N THR A 9 -9.73 -12.91 -25.37
CA THR A 9 -8.98 -12.09 -26.34
C THR A 9 -8.73 -12.87 -27.63
N GLU A 10 -8.32 -12.19 -28.71
CA GLU A 10 -8.07 -12.82 -30.04
C GLU A 10 -7.08 -14.00 -30.00
N ASP A 11 -6.28 -14.13 -28.93
CA ASP A 11 -5.30 -15.20 -28.71
C ASP A 11 -5.77 -16.25 -27.67
N GLY A 12 -7.04 -16.20 -27.24
CA GLY A 12 -7.64 -17.19 -26.33
C GLY A 12 -7.35 -17.02 -24.84
N GLY A 13 -6.72 -15.92 -24.42
CA GLY A 13 -6.47 -15.58 -23.01
C GLY A 13 -7.49 -14.60 -22.42
N ARG A 14 -7.64 -14.55 -21.10
CA ARG A 14 -8.49 -13.54 -20.43
C ARG A 14 -7.91 -12.13 -20.57
N ASP A 15 -8.78 -11.12 -20.56
CA ASP A 15 -8.38 -9.71 -20.52
C ASP A 15 -7.40 -9.45 -19.35
N PRO A 16 -6.30 -8.70 -19.57
CA PRO A 16 -5.37 -8.34 -18.50
C PRO A 16 -6.04 -7.58 -17.36
N VAL A 17 -5.58 -7.85 -16.14
CA VAL A 17 -6.04 -7.23 -14.89
C VAL A 17 -5.11 -6.07 -14.54
N THR A 18 -5.66 -4.92 -14.21
CA THR A 18 -4.90 -3.75 -13.76
C THR A 18 -5.13 -3.50 -12.28
N LEU A 19 -4.06 -3.62 -11.49
CA LEU A 19 -4.07 -3.28 -10.07
C LEU A 19 -3.62 -1.84 -9.86
N PHE A 20 -4.35 -1.10 -9.04
CA PHE A 20 -3.82 0.09 -8.37
C PHE A 20 -3.22 -0.33 -7.02
N LEU A 21 -1.93 -0.08 -6.87
CA LEU A 21 -1.18 -0.20 -5.62
C LEU A 21 -0.63 1.17 -5.24
N THR A 22 -0.38 1.35 -3.95
CA THR A 22 0.18 2.60 -3.44
C THR A 22 0.96 2.43 -2.15
N GLY A 23 1.55 3.51 -1.66
CA GLY A 23 2.23 3.56 -0.37
C GLY A 23 1.30 3.49 0.83
N ASP A 24 1.87 3.82 1.99
CA ASP A 24 1.18 3.83 3.26
C ASP A 24 0.09 4.93 3.30
N VAL A 25 -1.15 4.52 3.55
CA VAL A 25 -2.28 5.43 3.71
C VAL A 25 -2.43 5.74 5.18
N MET A 26 -1.90 6.89 5.61
CA MET A 26 -1.99 7.38 6.97
C MET A 26 -2.93 8.59 7.03
N THR A 27 -4.15 8.37 7.51
CA THR A 27 -5.19 9.42 7.60
C THR A 27 -5.42 9.92 9.03
N GLY A 28 -4.57 9.49 9.97
CA GLY A 28 -4.66 9.91 11.37
C GLY A 28 -3.99 11.25 11.65
N ARG A 29 -3.91 11.59 12.94
CA ARG A 29 -3.24 12.82 13.43
C ARG A 29 -3.71 14.07 12.68
N GLY A 30 -2.83 14.80 11.99
CA GLY A 30 -3.16 16.07 11.34
C GLY A 30 -4.28 15.97 10.31
N ILE A 31 -4.33 14.87 9.56
CA ILE A 31 -5.37 14.63 8.55
C ILE A 31 -6.75 14.44 9.20
N ASP A 32 -6.82 13.63 10.26
CA ASP A 32 -8.07 13.41 11.00
C ASP A 32 -8.64 14.73 11.54
N GLN A 33 -7.78 15.67 11.95
CA GLN A 33 -8.21 16.97 12.50
C GLN A 33 -8.83 17.93 11.48
N VAL A 34 -8.62 17.72 10.18
CA VAL A 34 -9.22 18.59 9.14
C VAL A 34 -10.50 18.01 8.56
N PHE A 35 -10.83 16.74 8.83
CA PHE A 35 -12.09 16.12 8.43
C PHE A 35 -13.31 16.64 9.22
N PRO A 36 -14.55 16.27 8.84
CA PRO A 36 -15.77 16.79 9.47
C PRO A 36 -15.93 16.37 10.94
N GLU A 37 -15.49 15.16 11.27
CA GLU A 37 -15.38 14.63 12.63
C GLU A 37 -13.91 14.34 12.91
N SER A 38 -13.48 14.38 14.18
CA SER A 38 -12.11 14.02 14.54
C SER A 38 -12.04 13.42 15.94
N SER A 39 -11.03 12.59 16.16
CA SER A 39 -10.67 12.10 17.48
C SER A 39 -10.03 13.23 18.30
N SER A 40 -9.92 13.04 19.62
CA SER A 40 -9.16 13.97 20.47
C SER A 40 -7.78 14.24 19.84
N PRO A 41 -7.37 15.52 19.72
CA PRO A 41 -6.09 15.87 19.13
C PRO A 41 -4.90 15.54 20.03
N GLU A 42 -5.12 15.04 21.25
CA GLU A 42 -4.04 14.68 22.18
C GLU A 42 -3.12 13.61 21.57
N LEU A 43 -1.81 13.83 21.69
CA LEU A 43 -0.77 12.91 21.25
C LEU A 43 0.16 12.57 22.41
N TYR A 44 0.78 11.39 22.33
CA TYR A 44 1.67 10.83 23.36
C TYR A 44 3.14 10.84 22.93
N GLU A 45 3.48 11.68 21.94
CA GLU A 45 4.83 11.80 21.39
C GLU A 45 5.69 12.73 22.26
N SER A 46 7.00 12.49 22.34
CA SER A 46 7.90 13.27 23.21
C SER A 46 8.13 14.71 22.75
N TYR A 47 7.86 15.00 21.48
CA TYR A 47 8.11 16.30 20.83
C TYR A 47 6.84 16.99 20.32
N MET A 48 5.69 16.28 20.30
CA MET A 48 4.42 16.81 19.86
C MET A 48 3.27 16.26 20.71
N THR A 49 2.53 17.13 21.38
CA THR A 49 1.42 16.71 22.27
C THR A 49 0.04 16.94 21.65
N SER A 50 -0.02 17.51 20.44
CA SER A 50 -1.30 17.79 19.77
C SER A 50 -1.22 17.62 18.25
N ALA A 51 -2.17 16.86 17.69
CA ALA A 51 -2.34 16.66 16.25
C ALA A 51 -2.60 17.97 15.49
N LEU A 52 -3.22 18.97 16.13
CA LEU A 52 -3.41 20.30 15.55
C LEU A 52 -2.10 21.02 15.25
N ALA A 53 -0.99 20.61 15.88
CA ALA A 53 0.31 21.17 15.57
C ALA A 53 0.85 20.71 14.21
N TYR A 54 0.51 19.50 13.76
CA TYR A 54 0.81 19.04 12.39
C TYR A 54 0.02 19.84 11.36
N VAL A 55 -1.25 20.14 11.61
CA VAL A 55 -2.05 21.06 10.77
C VAL A 55 -1.33 22.41 10.66
N ARG A 56 -0.89 23.00 11.79
CA ARG A 56 -0.16 24.27 11.77
C ARG A 56 1.21 24.20 11.08
N LEU A 57 1.89 23.05 11.10
CA LEU A 57 3.16 22.85 10.37
C LEU A 57 2.91 22.85 8.87
N ALA A 58 1.91 22.10 8.43
CA ALA A 58 1.45 22.03 7.06
C ALA A 58 1.02 23.41 6.55
N GLU A 59 0.20 24.14 7.32
CA GLU A 59 -0.24 25.48 6.95
C GLU A 59 0.90 26.49 6.78
N ARG A 60 1.93 26.41 7.64
CA ARG A 60 3.13 27.25 7.53
C ARG A 60 3.95 26.93 6.29
N ALA A 61 3.99 25.67 5.88
CA ALA A 61 4.77 25.22 4.73
C ALA A 61 4.05 25.52 3.40
N SER A 62 2.75 25.26 3.32
CA SER A 62 2.03 25.18 2.04
C SER A 62 0.82 26.09 1.89
N GLY A 63 0.52 26.88 2.93
CA GLY A 63 -0.63 27.79 3.00
C GLY A 63 -1.83 27.17 3.74
N PRO A 64 -2.89 27.96 3.98
CA PRO A 64 -4.02 27.57 4.83
C PRO A 64 -4.72 26.29 4.35
N ILE A 65 -5.13 25.44 5.29
CA ILE A 65 -5.92 24.23 5.04
C ILE A 65 -7.34 24.53 5.51
N PRO A 66 -8.38 24.31 4.67
CA PRO A 66 -9.75 24.48 5.13
C PRO A 66 -10.04 23.53 6.31
N GLY A 67 -10.77 24.01 7.32
CA GLY A 67 -11.30 23.12 8.35
C GLY A 67 -12.56 22.41 7.85
N ARG A 68 -12.81 21.18 8.32
CA ARG A 68 -13.96 20.35 7.93
C ARG A 68 -14.02 20.11 6.42
N VAL A 69 -12.89 19.73 5.83
CA VAL A 69 -12.84 19.30 4.42
C VAL A 69 -13.71 18.06 4.21
N ASP A 70 -14.22 17.90 3.00
CA ASP A 70 -14.91 16.66 2.62
C ASP A 70 -13.94 15.46 2.61
N HIS A 71 -14.50 14.26 2.64
CA HIS A 71 -13.72 13.01 2.67
C HIS A 71 -12.95 12.72 1.36
N ALA A 72 -13.27 13.40 0.25
CA ALA A 72 -12.56 13.29 -1.02
C ALA A 72 -11.29 14.16 -1.06
N TYR A 73 -11.23 15.21 -0.23
CA TYR A 73 -10.20 16.23 -0.23
C TYR A 73 -8.77 15.67 -0.28
N VAL A 74 -8.45 14.70 0.58
CA VAL A 74 -7.10 14.16 0.71
C VAL A 74 -6.63 13.42 -0.56
N TRP A 75 -7.56 12.78 -1.27
CA TRP A 75 -7.28 12.05 -2.51
C TRP A 75 -7.04 12.98 -3.69
N GLY A 76 -7.60 14.19 -3.67
CA GLY A 76 -7.33 15.24 -4.65
C GLY A 76 -7.28 14.73 -6.09
N ASP A 77 -6.18 15.03 -6.78
CA ASP A 77 -6.00 14.71 -8.20
C ASP A 77 -5.80 13.19 -8.46
N ALA A 78 -5.62 12.38 -7.40
CA ALA A 78 -5.55 10.92 -7.54
C ALA A 78 -6.89 10.32 -7.96
N LEU A 79 -8.03 10.94 -7.59
CA LEU A 79 -9.36 10.47 -8.00
C LEU A 79 -9.51 10.52 -9.52
N ASP A 80 -9.06 11.61 -10.15
CA ASP A 80 -9.08 11.76 -11.61
C ASP A 80 -8.21 10.69 -12.30
N GLU A 81 -7.06 10.33 -11.71
CA GLU A 81 -6.19 9.29 -12.27
C GLU A 81 -6.75 7.87 -12.05
N LEU A 82 -7.44 7.62 -10.92
CA LEU A 82 -8.17 6.38 -10.70
C LEU A 82 -9.32 6.22 -11.70
N GLU A 83 -10.06 7.29 -11.97
CA GLU A 83 -11.13 7.30 -12.98
C GLU A 83 -10.57 7.09 -14.39
N ARG A 84 -9.48 7.79 -14.74
CA ARG A 84 -8.82 7.66 -16.04
C ARG A 84 -8.34 6.24 -16.33
N VAL A 85 -7.68 5.61 -15.36
CA VAL A 85 -7.12 4.26 -15.55
C VAL A 85 -8.22 3.21 -15.45
N GLY A 86 -9.20 3.41 -14.56
CA GLY A 86 -10.23 2.42 -14.26
C GLY A 86 -9.64 1.07 -13.82
N PRO A 87 -8.79 1.03 -12.77
CA PRO A 87 -8.18 -0.22 -12.32
C PRO A 87 -9.26 -1.21 -11.85
N ASP A 88 -9.00 -2.50 -12.07
CA ASP A 88 -9.89 -3.60 -11.69
C ASP A 88 -9.90 -3.84 -10.18
N ALA A 89 -8.83 -3.46 -9.46
CA ALA A 89 -8.75 -3.50 -8.01
C ALA A 89 -7.82 -2.41 -7.44
N ARG A 90 -8.17 -1.87 -6.27
CA ARG A 90 -7.44 -0.83 -5.53
C ARG A 90 -7.04 -1.35 -4.15
N ILE A 91 -5.75 -1.61 -3.96
CA ILE A 91 -5.21 -2.21 -2.74
C ILE A 91 -4.30 -1.20 -2.04
N ILE A 92 -4.55 -0.96 -0.75
CA ILE A 92 -3.78 -0.03 0.09
C ILE A 92 -3.17 -0.76 1.29
N ASN A 93 -2.05 -0.27 1.82
CA ASN A 93 -1.71 -0.51 3.22
C ASN A 93 -2.32 0.61 4.05
N LEU A 94 -3.26 0.26 4.93
CA LEU A 94 -3.89 1.21 5.83
C LEU A 94 -3.07 1.25 7.11
N GLU A 95 -2.22 2.25 7.23
CA GLU A 95 -1.28 2.40 8.34
C GLU A 95 -1.81 3.40 9.38
N THR A 96 -3.07 3.22 9.76
CA THR A 96 -3.72 4.05 10.78
C THR A 96 -4.84 3.25 11.42
N ALA A 97 -4.85 3.24 12.76
CA ALA A 97 -5.98 2.69 13.50
C ALA A 97 -7.23 3.56 13.30
N VAL A 98 -8.35 2.92 12.98
CA VAL A 98 -9.64 3.58 12.72
C VAL A 98 -10.55 3.30 13.91
N THR A 99 -10.46 4.15 14.94
CA THR A 99 -11.01 3.84 16.26
C THR A 99 -11.29 5.09 17.08
N THR A 100 -12.26 4.97 17.99
CA THR A 100 -12.54 5.93 19.08
C THR A 100 -11.92 5.51 20.41
N SER A 101 -11.23 4.36 20.48
CA SER A 101 -10.51 3.91 21.68
C SER A 101 -9.55 4.98 22.18
N ASP A 102 -9.57 5.25 23.48
CA ASP A 102 -8.74 6.27 24.15
C ASP A 102 -7.56 5.67 24.92
N THR A 103 -7.28 4.37 24.77
CA THR A 103 -6.14 3.71 25.43
C THR A 103 -5.01 3.48 24.43
N PRO A 104 -3.99 4.35 24.38
CA PRO A 104 -2.87 4.19 23.45
C PRO A 104 -1.91 3.10 23.92
N GLU A 105 -1.27 2.42 22.98
CA GLU A 105 -0.07 1.62 23.25
C GLU A 105 1.11 2.55 23.60
N PRO A 106 1.96 2.20 24.58
CA PRO A 106 3.09 3.01 25.01
C PRO A 106 4.25 2.93 24.00
N LYS A 107 4.12 3.65 22.88
CA LYS A 107 5.14 3.76 21.82
C LYS A 107 5.39 5.22 21.44
N GLY A 108 6.33 5.44 20.53
CA GLY A 108 6.76 6.80 20.17
C GLY A 108 5.74 7.61 19.38
N ILE A 109 4.96 6.96 18.51
CA ILE A 109 3.97 7.59 17.61
C ILE A 109 2.73 6.69 17.55
N ASN A 110 1.57 7.28 17.78
CA ASN A 110 0.26 6.62 17.63
C ASN A 110 -0.56 7.37 16.57
N TYR A 111 -1.05 6.66 15.57
CA TYR A 111 -2.01 7.15 14.57
C TYR A 111 -3.42 6.71 14.95
N ARG A 112 -4.33 7.67 14.86
CA ARG A 112 -5.77 7.45 15.05
C ARG A 112 -6.54 8.29 14.04
N MET A 113 -7.51 7.67 13.38
CA MET A 113 -8.56 8.34 12.64
C MET A 113 -9.92 8.00 13.26
N HIS A 114 -10.82 8.98 13.34
CA HIS A 114 -12.19 8.74 13.77
C HIS A 114 -12.93 7.83 12.75
N PRO A 115 -13.67 6.79 13.18
CA PRO A 115 -14.37 5.85 12.28
C PRO A 115 -15.36 6.50 11.31
N SER A 116 -15.99 7.62 11.70
CA SER A 116 -16.89 8.38 10.79
C SER A 116 -16.17 8.90 9.54
N ASN A 117 -14.84 8.99 9.55
CA ASN A 117 -14.05 9.47 8.41
C ASN A 117 -13.69 8.39 7.40
N ALA A 118 -13.96 7.11 7.69
CA ALA A 118 -13.65 6.00 6.78
C ALA A 118 -14.42 6.04 5.44
N ALA A 119 -15.35 6.99 5.26
CA ALA A 119 -15.93 7.31 3.96
C ALA A 119 -14.87 7.74 2.93
N CYS A 120 -13.72 8.27 3.37
CA CYS A 120 -12.62 8.63 2.47
C CYS A 120 -12.09 7.43 1.69
N PHE A 121 -12.09 6.23 2.27
CA PHE A 121 -11.66 5.01 1.58
C PHE A 121 -12.67 4.55 0.54
N THR A 122 -13.97 4.63 0.86
CA THR A 122 -15.03 4.28 -0.10
C THR A 122 -15.10 5.24 -1.28
N ILE A 123 -14.79 6.53 -1.08
CA ILE A 123 -14.74 7.53 -2.16
C ILE A 123 -13.63 7.22 -3.16
N ALA A 124 -12.47 6.75 -2.69
CA ALA A 124 -11.40 6.29 -3.55
C ALA A 124 -11.64 4.89 -4.14
N GLY A 125 -12.76 4.24 -3.79
CA GLY A 125 -13.11 2.92 -4.27
C GLY A 125 -12.19 1.81 -3.75
N VAL A 126 -11.58 1.97 -2.57
CA VAL A 126 -10.65 0.98 -2.01
C VAL A 126 -11.32 -0.39 -1.93
N ASP A 127 -10.70 -1.38 -2.60
CA ASP A 127 -11.21 -2.75 -2.71
C ASP A 127 -10.57 -3.69 -1.67
N CYS A 128 -9.43 -3.29 -1.07
CA CYS A 128 -8.78 -4.03 0.01
C CYS A 128 -7.86 -3.12 0.85
N ALA A 129 -7.94 -3.26 2.17
CA ALA A 129 -7.04 -2.62 3.12
C ALA A 129 -6.15 -3.65 3.84
N VAL A 130 -4.83 -3.54 3.69
CA VAL A 130 -3.87 -4.38 4.42
C VAL A 130 -3.52 -3.72 5.75
N LEU A 131 -3.51 -4.52 6.82
CA LEU A 131 -3.36 -4.08 8.21
C LEU A 131 -2.13 -4.71 8.91
N ALA A 132 -1.25 -5.41 8.17
CA ALA A 132 -0.08 -6.05 8.77
C ALA A 132 1.08 -5.05 9.00
N ASN A 133 0.83 -3.94 9.71
CA ASN A 133 1.79 -2.85 9.91
C ASN A 133 1.91 -2.45 11.38
N ASN A 134 2.87 -1.58 11.69
CA ASN A 134 3.21 -1.17 13.05
C ASN A 134 2.29 -0.09 13.63
N HIS A 135 1.24 0.35 12.92
CA HIS A 135 0.26 1.31 13.43
C HIS A 135 -1.15 0.73 13.63
N THR A 136 -1.34 -0.55 13.31
CA THR A 136 -2.64 -1.22 13.36
C THR A 136 -3.17 -1.43 14.78
N LEU A 137 -2.30 -1.67 15.78
CA LEU A 137 -2.69 -1.80 17.19
C LEU A 137 -2.25 -0.60 18.04
N ASP A 138 -2.12 0.59 17.45
CA ASP A 138 -1.75 1.80 18.21
C ASP A 138 -2.67 2.11 19.41
N TRP A 139 -3.87 1.54 19.42
CA TRP A 139 -4.88 1.65 20.49
C TRP A 139 -5.31 0.28 21.04
N GLY A 140 -4.36 -0.67 21.02
CA GLY A 140 -4.52 -2.02 21.49
C GLY A 140 -5.53 -2.86 20.69
N GLU A 141 -5.90 -4.00 21.26
CA GLU A 141 -6.87 -4.93 20.66
C GLU A 141 -8.24 -4.28 20.44
N ALA A 142 -8.72 -3.46 21.39
CA ALA A 142 -9.98 -2.74 21.22
C ALA A 142 -9.98 -1.85 19.97
N GLY A 143 -8.89 -1.13 19.71
CA GLY A 143 -8.75 -0.29 18.52
C GLY A 143 -8.67 -1.08 17.22
N LEU A 144 -7.98 -2.23 17.23
CA LEU A 144 -7.98 -3.15 16.08
C LEU A 144 -9.37 -3.69 15.79
N LEU A 145 -10.10 -4.15 16.80
CA LEU A 145 -11.44 -4.71 16.61
C LEU A 145 -12.40 -3.67 16.01
N GLU A 146 -12.37 -2.43 16.51
CA GLU A 146 -13.18 -1.34 15.93
C GLU A 146 -12.73 -0.96 14.52
N THR A 147 -11.44 -1.04 14.22
CA THR A 147 -10.91 -0.84 12.86
C THR A 147 -11.48 -1.89 11.90
N LEU A 148 -11.44 -3.17 12.29
CA LEU A 148 -12.01 -4.27 11.50
C LEU A 148 -13.51 -4.09 11.29
N ASP A 149 -14.27 -3.78 12.35
CA ASP A 149 -15.71 -3.54 12.27
C ASP A 149 -16.06 -2.35 11.36
N THR A 150 -15.26 -1.28 11.40
CA THR A 150 -15.47 -0.07 10.60
C THR A 150 -15.26 -0.32 9.10
N LEU A 151 -14.26 -1.15 8.74
CA LEU A 151 -13.97 -1.52 7.36
C LEU A 151 -14.98 -2.56 6.84
N GLU A 152 -15.34 -3.54 7.67
CA GLU A 152 -16.38 -4.54 7.36
C GLU A 152 -17.74 -3.87 7.11
N SER A 153 -18.14 -2.89 7.93
CA SER A 153 -19.40 -2.16 7.75
C SER A 153 -19.46 -1.36 6.44
N ARG A 154 -18.32 -1.18 5.77
CA ARG A 154 -18.16 -0.50 4.48
C ARG A 154 -17.87 -1.46 3.33
N SER A 155 -17.91 -2.78 3.59
CA SER A 155 -17.59 -3.81 2.62
C SER A 155 -16.18 -3.64 2.03
N ILE A 156 -15.21 -3.23 2.85
CA ILE A 156 -13.78 -3.19 2.50
C ILE A 156 -13.12 -4.43 3.12
N PRO A 157 -12.82 -5.47 2.34
CA PRO A 157 -12.05 -6.61 2.81
C PRO A 157 -10.69 -6.20 3.39
N THR A 158 -10.26 -6.93 4.42
CA THR A 158 -8.99 -6.69 5.10
C THR A 158 -8.08 -7.91 5.06
N ALA A 159 -6.77 -7.69 5.08
CA ALA A 159 -5.77 -8.76 5.15
C ALA A 159 -4.66 -8.44 6.16
N GLY A 160 -4.08 -9.49 6.76
CA GLY A 160 -2.87 -9.37 7.57
C GLY A 160 -3.06 -8.93 9.02
N ALA A 161 -4.30 -8.66 9.44
CA ALA A 161 -4.71 -8.58 10.83
C ALA A 161 -6.11 -9.19 10.98
N GLY A 162 -6.44 -9.66 12.17
CA GLY A 162 -7.72 -10.31 12.40
C GLY A 162 -8.03 -10.51 13.88
N ARG A 163 -9.25 -10.99 14.14
CA ARG A 163 -9.77 -11.30 15.50
C ARG A 163 -9.04 -12.49 16.15
N ASP A 164 -8.34 -13.27 15.34
CA ASP A 164 -7.47 -14.37 15.75
C ASP A 164 -6.41 -14.63 14.66
N LEU A 165 -5.51 -15.58 14.90
CA LEU A 165 -4.46 -15.97 13.97
C LEU A 165 -5.02 -16.50 12.64
N HIS A 166 -6.15 -17.20 12.64
CA HIS A 166 -6.70 -17.75 11.40
C HIS A 166 -7.20 -16.62 10.49
N ALA A 167 -7.94 -15.66 11.04
CA ALA A 167 -8.39 -14.47 10.34
C ALA A 167 -7.22 -13.61 9.85
N ALA A 168 -6.18 -13.41 10.69
CA ALA A 168 -5.01 -12.63 10.28
C ALA A 168 -4.21 -13.29 9.14
N GLN A 169 -4.23 -14.62 9.05
CA GLN A 169 -3.56 -15.41 7.99
C GLN A 169 -4.42 -15.64 6.75
N ALA A 170 -5.72 -15.31 6.80
CA ALA A 170 -6.60 -15.41 5.64
C ALA A 170 -6.35 -14.25 4.67
N PRO A 171 -6.46 -14.48 3.34
CA PRO A 171 -6.39 -13.41 2.39
C PRO A 171 -7.70 -12.61 2.37
N ALA A 172 -7.58 -11.33 2.03
CA ALA A 172 -8.71 -10.63 1.41
C ALA A 172 -8.90 -11.20 0.00
N VAL A 173 -10.15 -11.51 -0.35
CA VAL A 173 -10.52 -12.03 -1.68
C VAL A 173 -11.27 -10.95 -2.43
N ILE A 174 -10.71 -10.48 -3.55
CA ILE A 174 -11.35 -9.53 -4.46
C ILE A 174 -11.82 -10.29 -5.69
N GLU A 175 -13.13 -10.35 -5.90
CA GLU A 175 -13.73 -10.97 -7.08
C GLU A 175 -13.69 -9.98 -8.26
N LEU A 176 -13.15 -10.40 -9.40
CA LEU A 176 -13.02 -9.53 -10.58
C LEU A 176 -14.30 -9.56 -11.43
N ALA A 177 -14.72 -8.40 -11.91
CA ALA A 177 -15.93 -8.26 -12.74
C ALA A 177 -15.90 -9.10 -14.03
N LYS A 178 -14.70 -9.29 -14.60
CA LYS A 178 -14.46 -10.10 -15.81
C LYS A 178 -14.16 -11.58 -15.50
N GLY A 179 -14.31 -11.99 -14.25
CA GLY A 179 -13.95 -13.33 -13.76
C GLY A 179 -12.50 -13.43 -13.30
N GLY A 180 -12.24 -14.36 -12.38
CA GLY A 180 -10.97 -14.48 -11.66
C GLY A 180 -11.00 -13.78 -10.30
N ARG A 181 -9.95 -13.99 -9.51
CA ARG A 181 -9.85 -13.43 -8.16
C ARG A 181 -8.46 -12.91 -7.88
N ILE A 182 -8.38 -11.92 -7.01
CA ILE A 182 -7.13 -11.50 -6.39
C ILE A 182 -7.17 -11.93 -4.93
N LEU A 183 -6.13 -12.64 -4.48
CA LEU A 183 -5.90 -13.02 -3.09
C LEU A 183 -4.82 -12.10 -2.53
N VAL A 184 -5.17 -11.27 -1.55
CA VAL A 184 -4.23 -10.35 -0.90
C VAL A 184 -3.89 -10.89 0.49
N PHE A 185 -2.62 -11.20 0.72
CA PHE A 185 -2.10 -11.59 2.03
C PHE A 185 -1.28 -10.43 2.62
N GLY A 186 -1.47 -10.13 3.90
CA GLY A 186 -0.67 -9.14 4.62
C GLY A 186 0.34 -9.80 5.55
N LEU A 187 1.61 -9.40 5.47
CA LEU A 187 2.71 -9.91 6.28
C LEU A 187 3.41 -8.77 7.00
N GLY A 188 3.50 -8.85 8.33
CA GLY A 188 4.28 -7.91 9.13
C GLY A 188 5.60 -8.54 9.56
N LEU A 189 6.71 -7.81 9.51
CA LEU A 189 8.00 -8.26 10.04
C LEU A 189 8.37 -7.51 11.32
N SER A 190 9.16 -8.13 12.18
CA SER A 190 9.60 -7.50 13.43
C SER A 190 10.59 -6.34 13.22
N ASP A 191 11.25 -6.29 12.05
CA ASP A 191 12.23 -5.24 11.72
C ASP A 191 11.60 -3.94 11.21
N SER A 192 10.27 -3.87 11.14
CA SER A 192 9.47 -2.66 10.83
C SER A 192 8.73 -2.10 12.05
N GLY A 193 9.21 -2.37 13.26
CA GLY A 193 8.67 -1.76 14.47
C GLY A 193 7.36 -2.38 14.99
N ILE A 194 6.95 -3.54 14.48
CA ILE A 194 5.81 -4.31 15.02
C ILE A 194 6.27 -5.06 16.28
N PRO A 195 5.72 -4.76 17.48
CA PRO A 195 6.07 -5.47 18.70
C PRO A 195 5.63 -6.95 18.66
N PRO A 196 6.41 -7.90 19.21
CA PRO A 196 6.05 -9.32 19.20
C PRO A 196 4.70 -9.65 19.88
N HIS A 197 4.28 -8.85 20.86
CA HIS A 197 3.03 -9.06 21.59
C HIS A 197 1.78 -8.65 20.79
N TRP A 198 1.93 -7.98 19.64
CA TRP A 198 0.84 -7.67 18.70
C TRP A 198 0.52 -8.82 17.74
N ARG A 199 1.30 -9.89 17.77
CA ARG A 199 1.07 -11.09 16.97
C ARG A 199 -0.29 -11.69 17.30
N ALA A 200 -1.10 -11.94 16.28
CA ALA A 200 -2.36 -12.66 16.44
C ALA A 200 -2.14 -14.06 17.02
N GLY A 201 -3.01 -14.46 17.94
CA GLY A 201 -3.03 -15.79 18.56
C GLY A 201 -4.35 -16.52 18.30
N PRO A 202 -4.50 -17.79 18.72
CA PRO A 202 -5.74 -18.55 18.50
C PRO A 202 -7.01 -17.92 19.09
N ALA A 203 -6.87 -17.05 20.10
CA ALA A 203 -7.96 -16.32 20.74
C ALA A 203 -7.52 -14.89 21.10
N GLN A 204 -6.63 -14.31 20.31
CA GLN A 204 -6.07 -12.98 20.52
C GLN A 204 -6.04 -12.28 19.16
N ALA A 205 -6.69 -11.12 19.06
CA ALA A 205 -6.62 -10.32 17.86
C ALA A 205 -5.21 -9.76 17.67
N GLY A 206 -4.81 -9.57 16.42
CA GLY A 206 -3.51 -9.01 16.12
C GLY A 206 -3.15 -9.10 14.66
N VAL A 207 -1.89 -8.83 14.38
CA VAL A 207 -1.32 -8.92 13.03
C VAL A 207 -0.74 -10.30 12.76
N TRP A 208 -0.73 -10.71 11.48
CA TRP A 208 0.11 -11.83 11.04
C TRP A 208 1.57 -11.38 10.97
N LEU A 209 2.20 -11.33 12.14
CA LEU A 209 3.63 -11.10 12.29
C LEU A 209 4.37 -12.37 11.90
N VAL A 210 5.14 -12.38 10.83
CA VAL A 210 6.02 -13.54 10.53
C VAL A 210 7.24 -13.52 11.45
N PRO A 211 7.76 -14.68 11.89
CA PRO A 211 8.81 -14.73 12.91
C PRO A 211 10.19 -14.30 12.39
N ASP A 212 10.45 -14.52 11.09
CA ASP A 212 11.71 -14.18 10.42
C ASP A 212 11.50 -14.18 8.89
N ILE A 213 12.60 -14.20 8.12
CA ILE A 213 12.63 -14.28 6.65
C ILE A 213 13.32 -15.56 6.15
N SER A 214 13.21 -16.65 6.91
CA SER A 214 13.78 -17.95 6.59
C SER A 214 12.90 -18.75 5.61
N ASP A 215 13.47 -19.80 5.03
CA ASP A 215 12.77 -20.76 4.17
C ASP A 215 11.59 -21.44 4.90
N VAL A 216 11.66 -21.57 6.23
CA VAL A 216 10.55 -22.07 7.06
C VAL A 216 9.36 -21.11 7.01
N THR A 217 9.63 -19.81 7.16
CA THR A 217 8.59 -18.77 7.02
C THR A 217 8.01 -18.77 5.61
N VAL A 218 8.85 -18.85 4.57
CA VAL A 218 8.39 -18.93 3.18
C VAL A 218 7.49 -20.16 2.96
N SER A 219 7.86 -21.31 3.52
CA SER A 219 7.06 -22.53 3.47
C SER A 219 5.71 -22.39 4.18
N GLU A 220 5.66 -21.67 5.31
CA GLU A 220 4.39 -21.37 5.99
C GLU A 220 3.49 -20.49 5.13
N VAL A 221 4.04 -19.42 4.53
CA VAL A 221 3.30 -18.55 3.62
C VAL A 221 2.82 -19.34 2.40
N SER A 222 3.66 -20.18 1.81
CA SER A 222 3.32 -21.05 0.69
C SER A 222 2.13 -21.95 1.01
N ARG A 223 2.11 -22.58 2.19
CA ARG A 223 0.97 -23.38 2.65
C ARG A 223 -0.31 -22.55 2.77
N ARG A 224 -0.23 -21.33 3.32
CA ARG A 224 -1.39 -20.42 3.43
C ARG A 224 -1.91 -19.98 2.08
N VAL A 225 -1.03 -19.67 1.12
CA VAL A 225 -1.43 -19.38 -0.26
C VAL A 225 -2.11 -20.59 -0.89
N ALA A 226 -1.54 -21.79 -0.74
CA ALA A 226 -2.06 -23.02 -1.32
C ALA A 226 -3.45 -23.42 -0.78
N GLU A 227 -3.79 -23.04 0.46
CA GLU A 227 -5.12 -23.29 1.05
C GLU A 227 -6.25 -22.56 0.30
N TRP A 228 -5.95 -21.41 -0.30
CA TRP A 228 -6.95 -20.53 -0.93
C TRP A 228 -6.87 -20.51 -2.46
N ARG A 229 -5.66 -20.70 -2.99
CA ARG A 229 -5.37 -20.52 -4.41
C ARG A 229 -6.11 -21.54 -5.28
N ARG A 230 -6.69 -21.05 -6.36
CA ARG A 230 -7.29 -21.80 -7.46
C ARG A 230 -6.64 -21.39 -8.78
N PRO A 231 -6.77 -22.20 -9.85
CA PRO A 231 -6.30 -21.80 -11.18
C PRO A 231 -6.89 -20.46 -11.60
N GLY A 232 -6.04 -19.53 -12.06
CA GLY A 232 -6.44 -18.18 -12.48
C GLY A 232 -6.58 -17.15 -11.35
N ASP A 233 -6.21 -17.49 -10.10
CA ASP A 233 -6.08 -16.48 -9.04
C ASP A 233 -4.73 -15.75 -9.15
N ILE A 234 -4.77 -14.43 -8.97
CA ILE A 234 -3.60 -13.58 -8.77
C ILE A 234 -3.34 -13.42 -7.27
N VAL A 235 -2.10 -13.64 -6.82
CA VAL A 235 -1.69 -13.58 -5.41
C VAL A 235 -0.81 -12.36 -5.18
N VAL A 236 -1.26 -11.48 -4.28
CA VAL A 236 -0.51 -10.31 -3.80
C VAL A 236 -0.06 -10.57 -2.37
N ALA A 237 1.24 -10.44 -2.11
CA ALA A 237 1.78 -10.38 -0.75
C ALA A 237 2.14 -8.94 -0.42
N SER A 238 1.37 -8.31 0.44
CA SER A 238 1.66 -6.98 0.98
C SER A 238 2.51 -7.14 2.22
N VAL A 239 3.74 -6.61 2.20
CA VAL A 239 4.75 -6.89 3.22
C VAL A 239 5.26 -5.61 3.85
N HIS A 240 5.14 -5.52 5.16
CA HIS A 240 5.61 -4.39 5.95
C HIS A 240 6.93 -4.78 6.64
N TRP A 241 8.06 -4.21 6.19
CA TRP A 241 9.40 -4.64 6.60
C TRP A 241 10.40 -3.49 6.72
N GLY A 242 11.51 -3.74 7.42
CA GLY A 242 12.67 -2.85 7.45
C GLY A 242 12.41 -1.44 8.00
N GLY A 243 13.45 -0.60 7.94
CA GLY A 243 13.41 0.77 8.46
C GLY A 243 12.79 1.78 7.51
N ASN A 244 12.36 2.92 8.07
CA ASN A 244 11.58 3.92 7.34
C ASN A 244 12.37 4.75 6.32
N TRP A 245 13.70 4.81 6.43
CA TRP A 245 14.56 5.69 5.60
C TRP A 245 15.71 4.94 4.93
N GLY A 246 16.07 5.37 3.71
CA GLY A 246 17.15 4.80 2.91
C GLY A 246 16.72 3.97 1.71
N TYR A 247 17.35 4.23 0.56
CA TYR A 247 17.02 3.61 -0.73
C TYR A 247 17.57 2.19 -0.92
N ALA A 248 18.57 1.79 -0.13
CA ALA A 248 19.18 0.47 -0.26
C ALA A 248 18.16 -0.64 0.06
N VAL A 249 18.02 -1.60 -0.86
CA VAL A 249 17.28 -2.84 -0.63
C VAL A 249 18.23 -3.83 0.03
N HIS A 250 17.92 -4.25 1.26
CA HIS A 250 18.78 -5.17 1.97
C HIS A 250 18.80 -6.54 1.26
N PRO A 251 19.97 -7.20 1.10
CA PRO A 251 20.05 -8.48 0.39
C PRO A 251 19.14 -9.57 0.93
N SER A 252 18.85 -9.57 2.24
CA SER A 252 17.95 -10.55 2.83
C SER A 252 16.48 -10.31 2.47
N HIS A 253 16.02 -9.05 2.44
CA HIS A 253 14.67 -8.71 1.96
C HIS A 253 14.51 -9.06 0.48
N ARG A 254 15.55 -8.82 -0.34
CA ARG A 254 15.57 -9.25 -1.74
C ARG A 254 15.46 -10.77 -1.91
N ARG A 255 16.21 -11.55 -1.13
CA ARG A 255 16.08 -13.02 -1.16
C ARG A 255 14.70 -13.47 -0.71
N PHE A 256 14.16 -12.89 0.35
CA PHE A 256 12.84 -13.22 0.86
C PHE A 256 11.74 -12.92 -0.16
N ALA A 257 11.74 -11.72 -0.76
CA ALA A 257 10.75 -11.35 -1.78
C ALA A 257 10.80 -12.28 -3.01
N ARG A 258 12.00 -12.68 -3.45
CA ARG A 258 12.17 -13.66 -4.53
C ARG A 258 11.67 -15.06 -4.12
N ALA A 259 11.96 -15.51 -2.89
CA ALA A 259 11.47 -16.79 -2.40
C ALA A 259 9.93 -16.82 -2.26
N LEU A 260 9.30 -15.70 -1.90
CA LEU A 260 7.83 -15.58 -1.95
C LEU A 260 7.27 -15.80 -3.37
N VAL A 261 7.96 -15.28 -4.38
CA VAL A 261 7.61 -15.52 -5.79
C VAL A 261 7.84 -16.98 -6.17
N ASP A 262 9.07 -17.47 -5.95
CA ASP A 262 9.56 -18.76 -6.45
C ASP A 262 8.89 -19.96 -5.74
N GLU A 263 8.60 -19.83 -4.44
CA GLU A 263 8.21 -20.97 -3.59
C GLU A 263 6.82 -20.82 -2.97
N ALA A 264 6.36 -19.58 -2.71
CA ALA A 264 5.02 -19.33 -2.19
C ALA A 264 3.99 -18.99 -3.29
N GLY A 265 4.43 -18.90 -4.54
CA GLY A 265 3.56 -18.62 -5.69
C GLY A 265 2.99 -17.21 -5.68
N VAL A 266 3.65 -16.25 -5.04
CA VAL A 266 3.24 -14.85 -5.05
C VAL A 266 3.46 -14.27 -6.46
N ASP A 267 2.46 -13.55 -6.98
CA ASP A 267 2.53 -12.92 -8.30
C ASP A 267 2.93 -11.43 -8.21
N VAL A 268 2.61 -10.77 -7.09
CA VAL A 268 3.04 -9.40 -6.78
C VAL A 268 3.47 -9.28 -5.32
N VAL A 269 4.66 -8.73 -5.08
CA VAL A 269 5.10 -8.31 -3.74
C VAL A 269 4.94 -6.80 -3.61
N HIS A 270 4.15 -6.36 -2.63
CA HIS A 270 3.77 -4.98 -2.37
C HIS A 270 4.39 -4.53 -1.03
N GLY A 271 5.61 -3.99 -1.08
CA GLY A 271 6.39 -3.61 0.11
C GLY A 271 6.05 -2.22 0.66
N HIS A 272 6.10 -2.08 1.99
CA HIS A 272 5.70 -0.89 2.78
C HIS A 272 6.76 -0.50 3.82
N SER A 273 6.43 0.41 4.77
CA SER A 273 7.26 0.91 5.88
C SER A 273 8.26 2.00 5.49
N SER A 274 8.85 1.91 4.30
CA SER A 274 9.71 2.99 3.81
C SER A 274 8.87 4.21 3.48
N HIS A 275 9.10 5.35 4.12
CA HIS A 275 8.32 6.60 3.90
C HIS A 275 8.60 7.27 2.54
N HIS A 276 9.38 6.62 1.67
CA HIS A 276 9.68 7.06 0.30
C HIS A 276 9.75 5.83 -0.63
N PRO A 277 9.45 5.98 -1.93
CA PRO A 277 9.55 4.89 -2.89
C PRO A 277 10.97 4.32 -3.04
N LYS A 278 11.08 2.99 -2.97
CA LYS A 278 12.32 2.23 -3.16
C LYS A 278 12.39 1.62 -4.57
N GLY A 279 13.51 0.95 -4.84
CA GLY A 279 13.75 0.30 -6.13
C GLY A 279 12.70 -0.76 -6.47
N ILE A 280 12.47 -0.96 -7.77
CA ILE A 280 11.48 -1.90 -8.32
C ILE A 280 12.22 -3.04 -9.02
N GLU A 281 11.77 -4.27 -8.81
CA GLU A 281 12.31 -5.45 -9.47
C GLU A 281 11.23 -6.22 -10.23
N VAL A 282 11.61 -6.81 -11.35
CA VAL A 282 10.81 -7.84 -12.03
C VAL A 282 11.61 -9.14 -11.96
N HIS A 283 11.15 -10.09 -11.15
CA HIS A 283 11.80 -11.37 -10.93
C HIS A 283 10.88 -12.48 -11.43
N ASP A 284 11.38 -13.32 -12.34
CA ASP A 284 10.58 -14.35 -13.06
C ASP A 284 9.27 -13.82 -13.67
N GLY A 285 9.31 -12.59 -14.19
CA GLY A 285 8.13 -11.91 -14.74
C GLY A 285 7.11 -11.45 -13.70
N ARG A 286 7.43 -11.48 -12.40
CA ARG A 286 6.59 -11.04 -11.29
C ARG A 286 7.08 -9.72 -10.70
N LEU A 287 6.14 -8.89 -10.26
CA LEU A 287 6.43 -7.56 -9.76
C LEU A 287 6.86 -7.61 -8.29
N ILE A 288 7.98 -6.99 -7.96
CA ILE A 288 8.43 -6.77 -6.58
C ILE A 288 8.64 -5.27 -6.36
N LEU A 289 7.78 -4.68 -5.54
CA LEU A 289 7.93 -3.32 -5.01
C LEU A 289 8.57 -3.43 -3.63
N TYR A 290 9.80 -2.94 -3.45
CA TYR A 290 10.51 -3.09 -2.17
C TYR A 290 10.07 -2.15 -1.05
N GLY A 291 9.29 -1.13 -1.40
CA GLY A 291 8.86 -0.07 -0.51
C GLY A 291 8.15 1.00 -1.33
N CYS A 292 6.87 1.22 -1.08
CA CYS A 292 6.03 2.08 -1.91
C CYS A 292 5.98 3.54 -1.44
N GLY A 293 6.65 3.87 -0.34
CA GLY A 293 6.55 5.20 0.24
C GLY A 293 5.31 5.34 1.11
N ASP A 294 5.10 6.56 1.58
CA ASP A 294 3.77 6.99 1.99
C ASP A 294 2.96 7.34 0.74
N PHE A 295 1.63 7.27 0.86
CA PHE A 295 0.72 7.85 -0.13
C PHE A 295 -0.09 9.01 0.44
N LEU A 296 -0.58 8.86 1.68
CA LEU A 296 -1.20 9.94 2.43
C LEU A 296 -0.49 10.04 3.79
N ASN A 297 -0.02 11.23 4.15
CA ASN A 297 0.63 11.49 5.43
C ASN A 297 0.42 12.95 5.86
N ASP A 298 0.75 13.26 7.12
CA ASP A 298 0.74 14.60 7.68
C ASP A 298 2.15 15.19 7.91
N TYR A 299 3.13 14.76 7.09
CA TYR A 299 4.55 15.12 7.27
C TYR A 299 4.91 16.52 6.80
N GLU A 300 3.98 17.23 6.18
CA GLU A 300 4.21 18.55 5.62
C GLU A 300 4.73 19.54 6.68
N GLY A 301 5.94 20.07 6.45
CA GLY A 301 6.62 20.99 7.36
C GLY A 301 7.47 20.34 8.45
N ILE A 302 7.49 19.00 8.57
CA ILE A 302 8.47 18.26 9.38
C ILE A 302 9.84 18.33 8.69
N ARG A 303 10.92 18.42 9.48
CA ARG A 303 12.31 18.57 8.99
C ARG A 303 13.18 17.38 9.39
N GLY A 304 14.30 17.19 8.67
CA GLY A 304 15.34 16.21 9.00
C GLY A 304 15.51 15.08 7.98
N HIS A 305 14.63 15.00 6.98
CA HIS A 305 14.59 13.95 5.94
C HIS A 305 14.24 14.52 4.55
N GLU A 306 14.52 15.81 4.33
CA GLU A 306 14.19 16.53 3.10
C GLU A 306 14.81 15.89 1.84
N GLU A 307 15.93 15.18 1.97
CA GLU A 307 16.59 14.46 0.89
C GLU A 307 15.77 13.31 0.30
N PHE A 308 14.80 12.80 1.05
CA PHE A 308 13.91 11.73 0.61
C PHE A 308 12.65 12.24 -0.08
N ARG A 309 12.36 13.55 0.01
CA ARG A 309 11.15 14.17 -0.57
C ARG A 309 9.89 13.37 -0.24
N GLY A 310 9.62 13.17 1.06
CA GLY A 310 8.42 12.47 1.54
C GLY A 310 7.09 13.16 1.17
N ASP A 311 7.16 14.34 0.55
CA ASP A 311 6.04 15.00 -0.12
C ASP A 311 5.73 14.40 -1.50
N LEU A 312 6.66 13.70 -2.16
CA LEU A 312 6.46 13.09 -3.47
C LEU A 312 6.10 11.60 -3.33
N VAL A 313 4.93 11.24 -3.86
CA VAL A 313 4.34 9.91 -3.72
C VAL A 313 3.99 9.31 -5.09
N LEU A 314 3.67 8.02 -5.12
CA LEU A 314 3.42 7.29 -6.38
C LEU A 314 2.12 6.49 -6.33
N MET A 315 1.38 6.59 -7.44
CA MET A 315 0.37 5.62 -7.82
C MET A 315 1.03 4.56 -8.72
N TYR A 316 0.82 3.29 -8.42
CA TYR A 316 1.37 2.17 -9.19
C TYR A 316 0.24 1.45 -9.92
N PHE A 317 0.25 1.47 -11.25
CA PHE A 317 -0.72 0.78 -12.08
C PHE A 317 -0.07 -0.44 -12.74
N ALA A 318 -0.19 -1.59 -12.08
CA ALA A 318 0.40 -2.84 -12.51
C ALA A 318 -0.59 -3.61 -13.39
N ARG A 319 -0.27 -3.75 -14.68
CA ARG A 319 -1.05 -4.55 -15.63
C ARG A 319 -0.50 -5.97 -15.67
N LEU A 320 -1.33 -6.94 -15.34
CA LEU A 320 -0.98 -8.35 -15.17
C LEU A 320 -1.75 -9.21 -16.16
N ALA A 321 -1.12 -10.25 -16.68
CA ALA A 321 -1.82 -11.30 -17.41
C ALA A 321 -2.75 -12.06 -16.44
N ALA A 322 -4.06 -12.05 -16.69
CA ALA A 322 -5.07 -12.56 -15.76
C ALA A 322 -4.85 -14.03 -15.35
N ASP A 323 -4.41 -14.86 -16.29
CA ASP A 323 -4.28 -16.31 -16.06
C ASP A 323 -3.00 -16.71 -15.33
N THR A 324 -1.97 -15.86 -15.38
CA THR A 324 -0.61 -16.21 -14.92
C THR A 324 -0.02 -15.23 -13.90
N GLY A 325 -0.65 -14.08 -13.67
CA GLY A 325 -0.13 -13.02 -12.81
C GLY A 325 1.18 -12.39 -13.30
N ARG A 326 1.65 -12.71 -14.52
CA ARG A 326 2.87 -12.11 -15.08
C ARG A 326 2.67 -10.64 -15.37
N LEU A 327 3.65 -9.82 -15.01
CA LEU A 327 3.65 -8.38 -15.27
C LEU A 327 3.77 -8.12 -16.78
N MET A 328 2.79 -7.41 -17.33
CA MET A 328 2.77 -6.95 -18.72
C MET A 328 3.20 -5.49 -18.84
N GLY A 329 3.01 -4.68 -17.78
CA GLY A 329 3.36 -3.27 -17.76
C GLY A 329 3.21 -2.67 -16.38
N LEU A 330 4.04 -1.67 -16.08
CA LEU A 330 3.90 -0.86 -14.87
C LEU A 330 3.98 0.63 -15.26
N GLU A 331 2.86 1.32 -15.13
CA GLU A 331 2.78 2.78 -15.23
C GLU A 331 2.77 3.36 -13.81
N LEU A 332 3.53 4.42 -13.60
CA LEU A 332 3.62 5.13 -12.33
C LEU A 332 3.12 6.56 -12.53
N THR A 333 2.26 7.03 -11.65
CA THR A 333 1.84 8.45 -11.65
C THR A 333 2.37 9.14 -10.40
N PRO A 334 3.38 10.01 -10.54
CA PRO A 334 3.84 10.84 -9.44
C PRO A 334 2.81 11.89 -9.05
N LEU A 335 2.64 12.04 -7.74
CA LEU A 335 1.84 13.09 -7.11
C LEU A 335 2.69 13.74 -6.04
N ARG A 336 2.25 14.92 -5.59
CA ARG A 336 2.79 15.55 -4.39
C ARG A 336 1.70 15.73 -3.35
N ILE A 337 2.06 15.55 -2.08
CA ILE A 337 1.23 15.94 -0.95
C ILE A 337 1.44 17.43 -0.74
N ARG A 338 0.35 18.20 -0.81
CA ARG A 338 0.34 19.61 -0.46
C ARG A 338 -0.93 19.95 0.29
N ARG A 339 -0.84 20.56 1.48
CA ARG A 339 -2.00 20.85 2.35
C ARG A 339 -2.82 19.58 2.65
N PHE A 340 -2.15 18.46 2.92
CA PHE A 340 -2.76 17.13 3.10
C PHE A 340 -3.60 16.63 1.91
N ARG A 341 -3.46 17.23 0.73
CA ARG A 341 -4.14 16.84 -0.50
C ARG A 341 -3.14 16.40 -1.55
N LEU A 342 -3.48 15.36 -2.29
CA LEU A 342 -2.70 14.92 -3.44
C LEU A 342 -2.92 15.86 -4.64
N GLU A 343 -1.82 16.37 -5.18
CA GLU A 343 -1.79 17.25 -6.35
C GLU A 343 -0.85 16.68 -7.43
N ARG A 344 -1.14 16.97 -8.70
CA ARG A 344 -0.22 16.67 -9.81
C ARG A 344 1.15 17.32 -9.59
N THR A 345 2.21 16.57 -9.87
CA THR A 345 3.58 17.07 -9.85
C THR A 345 3.87 18.03 -11.01
N SER A 346 4.80 18.94 -10.79
CA SER A 346 5.49 19.66 -11.85
C SER A 346 6.39 18.73 -12.68
N ALA A 347 6.86 19.21 -13.84
CA ALA A 347 7.82 18.46 -14.66
C ALA A 347 9.16 18.22 -13.93
N GLU A 348 9.59 19.14 -13.08
CA GLU A 348 10.82 19.01 -12.29
C GLU A 348 10.68 17.94 -11.20
N GLU A 349 9.59 17.97 -10.44
CA GLU A 349 9.29 16.96 -9.41
C GLU A 349 9.14 15.55 -10.04
N THR A 350 8.48 15.47 -11.20
CA THR A 350 8.36 14.24 -11.98
C THR A 350 9.73 13.69 -12.41
N GLU A 351 10.62 14.56 -12.89
CA GLU A 351 11.96 14.16 -13.31
C GLU A 351 12.84 13.77 -12.12
N TRP A 352 12.70 14.44 -10.98
CA TRP A 352 13.34 14.07 -9.73
C TRP A 352 12.93 12.65 -9.32
N MET A 353 11.62 12.37 -9.26
CA MET A 353 11.09 11.06 -8.91
C MET A 353 11.58 9.97 -9.88
N ARG A 354 11.56 10.25 -11.19
CA ARG A 354 12.10 9.34 -12.21
C ARG A 354 13.58 9.04 -11.99
N GLY A 355 14.39 10.07 -11.74
CA GLY A 355 15.83 9.92 -11.50
C GLY A 355 16.13 9.10 -10.25
N THR A 356 15.44 9.39 -9.16
CA THR A 356 15.55 8.67 -7.89
C THR A 356 15.20 7.19 -8.05
N LEU A 357 14.02 6.88 -8.60
CA LEU A 357 13.62 5.50 -8.86
C LEU A 357 14.54 4.78 -9.85
N ALA A 358 14.98 5.44 -10.91
CA ALA A 358 15.90 4.84 -11.88
C ALA A 358 17.24 4.47 -11.23
N ASN A 359 17.74 5.28 -10.31
CA ASN A 359 18.97 4.98 -9.56
C ASN A 359 18.76 3.83 -8.55
N ALA A 360 17.65 3.84 -7.82
CA ALA A 360 17.32 2.79 -6.85
C ALA A 360 17.04 1.44 -7.52
N SER A 361 16.48 1.44 -8.73
CA SER A 361 16.06 0.21 -9.43
C SER A 361 17.13 -0.36 -10.37
N ARG A 362 18.11 0.43 -10.81
CA ARG A 362 19.24 -0.04 -11.64
C ARG A 362 19.95 -1.29 -11.10
N PRO A 363 20.33 -1.40 -9.80
CA PRO A 363 20.98 -2.62 -9.28
C PRO A 363 20.03 -3.84 -9.21
N LEU A 364 18.73 -3.62 -9.41
CA LEU A 364 17.70 -4.66 -9.45
C LEU A 364 17.40 -5.13 -10.88
N GLY A 365 18.00 -4.51 -11.91
CA GLY A 365 17.86 -4.91 -13.31
C GLY A 365 16.71 -4.24 -14.05
N THR A 366 16.12 -3.19 -13.51
CA THR A 366 15.05 -2.42 -14.14
C THR A 366 15.46 -0.95 -14.33
N SER A 367 14.77 -0.25 -15.21
CA SER A 367 14.94 1.19 -15.45
C SER A 367 13.60 1.90 -15.50
N VAL A 368 13.61 3.22 -15.24
CA VAL A 368 12.40 4.04 -15.28
C VAL A 368 12.55 5.15 -16.32
N ARG A 369 11.63 5.17 -17.27
CA ARG A 369 11.55 6.17 -18.35
C ARG A 369 10.32 7.05 -18.21
N ARG A 370 10.29 8.14 -18.99
CA ARG A 370 9.11 8.99 -19.11
C ARG A 370 8.02 8.25 -19.88
N GLY A 371 6.79 8.34 -19.37
CA GLY A 371 5.57 8.04 -20.10
C GLY A 371 4.91 9.33 -20.60
N GLU A 372 3.70 9.21 -21.13
CA GLU A 372 2.93 10.36 -21.59
C GLU A 372 2.42 11.22 -20.43
N GLY A 373 2.25 12.51 -20.67
CA GLY A 373 1.65 13.50 -19.76
C GLY A 373 2.15 13.50 -18.30
N GLY A 374 3.43 13.25 -18.05
CA GLY A 374 3.99 13.32 -16.69
C GLY A 374 3.92 12.01 -15.90
N ARG A 375 3.43 10.91 -16.50
CA ARG A 375 3.59 9.56 -15.97
C ARG A 375 4.98 9.02 -16.22
N LEU A 376 5.34 7.95 -15.51
CA LEU A 376 6.57 7.19 -15.71
C LEU A 376 6.23 5.75 -16.09
N ARG A 377 7.15 5.05 -16.75
CA ARG A 377 7.02 3.63 -17.07
C ARG A 377 8.26 2.87 -16.65
N LEU A 378 8.06 1.65 -16.15
CA LEU A 378 9.13 0.71 -15.86
C LEU A 378 9.52 -0.04 -17.15
N ASP A 379 10.82 -0.20 -17.38
CA ASP A 379 11.36 -1.12 -18.38
C ASP A 379 12.23 -2.18 -17.67
N TRP A 380 12.22 -3.41 -18.19
CA TRP A 380 13.02 -4.52 -17.69
C TRP A 380 13.41 -5.48 -18.82
N GLN A 381 14.42 -6.30 -18.60
CA GLN A 381 14.83 -7.31 -19.59
C GLN A 381 13.79 -8.43 -19.68
N GLY A 382 13.40 -8.80 -20.90
CA GLY A 382 12.39 -9.82 -21.14
C GLY A 382 10.95 -9.30 -21.27
N ALA A 383 10.72 -7.99 -21.19
CA ALA A 383 9.48 -7.39 -21.68
C ALA A 383 9.44 -7.58 -23.22
N GLU A 384 8.51 -8.41 -23.72
CA GLU A 384 8.22 -8.41 -25.16
C GLU A 384 7.79 -6.99 -25.54
N ARG A 385 8.56 -6.35 -26.43
CA ARG A 385 8.24 -5.00 -26.89
C ARG A 385 6.88 -5.06 -27.59
N SER A 386 5.88 -4.37 -27.04
CA SER A 386 4.59 -4.23 -27.73
C SER A 386 4.81 -3.53 -29.08
N PRO A 387 4.16 -3.99 -30.18
CA PRO A 387 4.34 -3.42 -31.52
C PRO A 387 3.93 -1.94 -31.65
N SER A 388 3.26 -1.36 -30.65
CA SER A 388 2.77 0.02 -30.67
C SER A 388 3.83 1.08 -30.37
N ASP A 389 5.04 0.71 -29.93
CA ASP A 389 6.13 1.66 -29.63
C ASP A 389 7.04 1.93 -30.86
N SER A 390 6.62 1.54 -32.07
CA SER A 390 7.25 1.91 -33.34
C SER A 390 6.24 2.55 -34.29
N GLY A 391 5.96 3.83 -34.08
CA GLY A 391 5.15 4.68 -34.96
C GLY A 391 5.56 6.13 -34.83
#